data_AF-A0A811YGS6-F1
#
_entry.id   AF-A0A811YGS6-F1
#
_cell.length_a   1.000
_cell.length_b   1.000
_cell.length_c   1.000
_cell.angle_alpha   90.00
_cell.angle_beta   90.00
_cell.angle_gamma   90.00
#
_symmetry.space_group_name_H-M   'P 1'
#
loop_
_entity.id
_entity.type
_entity.pdbx_description
1 polymer ?
#
loop_
_entity_poly.entity_id
_entity_poly.type
_entity_poly.pdbx_seq_one_letter_code
_entity_poly.pdbx_strand_id
1 'polypeptide(L)'
;MRDPVREAERESGSPRGAQCGTQSGTLGPRPQTPKAPFCHHPGCVWLTVISMSSHKTFRLQGFLAKKQKQNRPIPQWIRMKTGNKVRYNSKRRLWGRTKPGL
;
A
#
# COMPACT_ATOMS: atom_id res chain seq x y z
N MET A 1 24.16 -33.15 -44.95
CA MET A 1 24.60 -32.38 -43.77
C MET A 1 24.66 -30.92 -44.20
N ARG A 2 23.84 -30.04 -43.62
CA ARG A 2 23.90 -28.60 -43.88
C ARG A 2 24.70 -27.95 -42.76
N ASP A 3 25.65 -27.09 -43.13
CA ASP A 3 26.57 -26.42 -42.20
C ASP A 3 25.83 -25.47 -41.26
N PRO A 4 25.98 -25.62 -39.92
CA PRO A 4 25.25 -24.81 -38.94
C PRO A 4 25.77 -23.37 -38.79
N VAL A 5 26.89 -23.01 -39.44
CA VAL A 5 27.55 -21.71 -39.25
C VAL A 5 27.02 -20.64 -40.21
N ARG A 6 26.28 -21.01 -41.27
CA ARG A 6 25.75 -20.05 -42.27
C ARG A 6 24.31 -19.61 -42.02
N GLU A 7 23.63 -20.22 -41.05
CA GLU A 7 22.26 -19.85 -40.65
C GLU A 7 22.25 -18.76 -39.55
N ALA A 8 23.40 -18.48 -38.92
CA ALA A 8 23.51 -17.54 -37.80
C ALA A 8 23.39 -16.05 -38.18
N GLU A 9 23.43 -15.69 -39.47
CA GLU A 9 23.45 -14.29 -39.93
C GLU A 9 22.06 -13.76 -40.35
N ARG A 10 20.99 -14.57 -40.26
CA ARG A 10 19.63 -14.18 -40.71
C ARG A 10 18.71 -13.65 -39.61
N GLU A 11 19.15 -13.65 -38.36
CA GLU A 11 18.37 -13.12 -37.22
C GLU A 11 18.89 -11.77 -36.69
N SER A 12 19.55 -10.99 -37.55
CA SER A 12 19.78 -9.55 -37.32
C SER A 12 18.52 -8.72 -37.65
N GLY A 13 17.39 -9.13 -37.09
CA GLY A 13 16.12 -8.41 -37.16
C GLY A 13 15.99 -7.42 -36.01
N SER A 14 16.46 -6.19 -36.23
CA SER A 14 16.26 -5.02 -35.37
C SER A 14 14.89 -5.02 -34.65
N PRO A 15 14.82 -4.84 -33.32
CA PRO A 15 13.54 -4.73 -32.64
C PRO A 15 12.90 -3.42 -33.08
N ARG A 16 11.91 -3.51 -33.98
CA ARG A 16 11.05 -2.39 -34.35
C ARG A 16 10.50 -1.80 -33.05
N GLY A 17 10.98 -0.60 -32.73
CA GLY A 17 10.56 0.15 -31.56
C GLY A 17 9.04 0.24 -31.55
N ALA A 18 8.45 -0.28 -30.48
CA ALA A 18 7.07 0.04 -30.14
C ALA A 18 7.04 1.55 -29.90
N GLN A 19 6.52 2.29 -30.89
CA GLN A 19 6.21 3.71 -30.75
C GLN A 19 5.18 3.82 -29.63
N CYS A 20 5.61 4.29 -28.47
CA CYS A 20 4.68 4.76 -27.45
C CYS A 20 3.95 5.96 -28.06
N GLY A 21 2.70 5.73 -28.47
CA GLY A 21 1.83 6.80 -28.92
C GLY A 21 1.74 7.85 -27.82
N THR A 22 2.27 9.04 -28.10
CA THR A 22 2.00 10.25 -27.34
C THR A 22 0.50 10.51 -27.45
N GLN A 23 -0.26 10.04 -26.47
CA GLN A 23 -1.64 10.47 -26.30
C GLN A 23 -1.58 11.91 -25.83
N SER A 24 -1.77 12.83 -26.77
CA SER A 24 -2.10 14.22 -26.52
C SER A 24 -3.36 14.23 -25.65
N GLY A 25 -3.17 14.40 -24.34
CA GLY A 25 -4.23 14.53 -23.37
C GLY A 25 -5.04 15.78 -23.66
N THR A 26 -6.09 15.65 -24.46
CA THR A 26 -7.15 16.63 -24.53
C THR A 26 -7.83 16.60 -23.17
N LEU A 27 -7.73 17.70 -22.42
CA LEU A 27 -8.46 17.90 -21.17
C LEU A 27 -9.95 17.92 -21.48
N GLY A 28 -10.58 16.75 -21.52
CA GLY A 28 -12.04 16.63 -21.52
C GLY A 28 -12.61 17.22 -20.22
N PRO A 29 -13.82 17.81 -20.25
CA PRO A 29 -14.41 18.38 -19.05
C PRO A 29 -14.58 17.31 -17.97
N ARG A 30 -14.13 17.65 -16.77
CA ARG A 30 -14.23 16.85 -15.54
C ARG A 30 -15.65 16.29 -15.41
N PRO A 31 -15.85 14.96 -15.22
CA PRO A 31 -17.17 14.43 -14.94
C PRO A 31 -17.70 15.10 -13.68
N GLN A 32 -18.81 15.81 -13.81
CA GLN A 32 -19.53 16.36 -12.68
C GLN A 32 -20.03 15.14 -11.89
N THR A 33 -19.36 14.85 -10.78
CA THR A 33 -19.88 13.92 -9.79
C THR A 33 -21.31 14.37 -9.46
N PRO A 34 -22.35 13.53 -9.60
CA PRO A 34 -23.64 13.88 -9.04
C PRO A 34 -23.40 14.14 -7.56
N LYS A 35 -23.71 15.35 -7.10
CA LYS A 35 -23.70 15.65 -5.67
C LYS A 35 -24.57 14.59 -5.02
N ALA A 36 -23.96 13.76 -4.18
CA ALA A 36 -24.69 12.80 -3.38
C ALA A 36 -25.87 13.55 -2.75
N PRO A 37 -27.12 13.09 -2.93
CA PRO A 37 -28.23 13.70 -2.23
C PRO A 37 -27.89 13.57 -0.75
N PHE A 38 -27.83 14.70 -0.05
CA PHE A 38 -27.84 14.70 1.40
C PHE A 38 -29.16 14.05 1.82
N CYS A 39 -29.13 12.74 2.05
CA CYS A 39 -30.26 11.98 2.53
C CYS A 39 -30.55 12.40 3.96
N HIS A 40 -31.42 13.39 4.15
CA HIS A 40 -31.99 13.73 5.44
C HIS A 40 -33.12 12.74 5.77
N HIS A 41 -32.77 11.51 6.13
CA HIS A 41 -33.71 10.57 6.73
C HIS A 41 -33.83 10.86 8.25
N PRO A 42 -35.03 11.11 8.80
CA PRO A 42 -35.24 11.43 10.22
C PRO A 42 -35.15 10.20 11.13
N GLY A 43 -34.39 9.18 10.73
CA GLY A 43 -34.13 7.95 11.49
C GLY A 43 -32.65 7.68 11.76
N CYS A 44 -31.76 8.64 11.44
CA CYS A 44 -30.32 8.50 11.63
C CYS A 44 -29.91 8.65 13.11
N VAL A 45 -30.33 7.72 13.97
CA VAL A 45 -29.83 7.52 15.35
C VAL A 45 -28.45 6.83 15.31
N TRP A 46 -27.55 7.30 14.45
CA TRP A 46 -26.20 6.74 14.30
C TRP A 46 -25.09 7.74 14.64
N LEU A 47 -25.42 9.01 14.89
CA LEU A 47 -24.42 10.06 15.15
C LEU A 47 -23.93 10.11 16.61
N THR A 48 -24.68 9.56 17.58
CA THR A 48 -24.40 9.79 19.01
C THR A 48 -23.29 8.89 19.59
N VAL A 49 -22.89 7.82 18.91
CA VAL A 49 -21.94 6.82 19.45
C VAL A 49 -20.46 7.25 19.30
N ILE A 50 -20.16 8.21 18.42
CA ILE A 50 -18.78 8.58 18.08
C ILE A 50 -18.09 9.34 19.24
N SER A 51 -18.86 10.11 20.03
CA SER A 51 -18.34 11.02 21.05
C SER A 51 -17.69 10.33 22.25
N MET A 52 -18.14 9.12 22.63
CA MET A 52 -17.59 8.41 23.80
C MET A 52 -16.34 7.57 23.49
N SER A 53 -16.05 7.25 22.22
CA SER A 53 -14.91 6.39 21.85
C SER A 53 -13.56 7.11 21.79
N SER A 54 -13.60 8.45 21.71
CA SER A 54 -12.44 9.33 21.55
C SER A 54 -11.75 9.67 22.86
N HIS A 55 -12.49 9.73 23.98
CA HIS A 55 -11.97 10.18 25.28
C HIS A 55 -11.15 9.07 25.96
N LYS A 56 -9.86 8.98 25.63
CA LYS A 56 -8.92 7.98 26.15
C LYS A 56 -8.13 8.52 27.34
N THR A 57 -7.87 7.67 28.34
CA THR A 57 -7.01 8.02 29.48
C THR A 57 -5.54 8.15 29.05
N PHE A 58 -4.74 8.93 29.78
CA PHE A 58 -3.31 9.14 29.49
C PHE A 58 -2.50 7.83 29.45
N ARG A 59 -2.77 6.91 30.39
CA ARG A 59 -2.14 5.58 30.43
C ARG A 59 -2.43 4.78 29.15
N LEU A 60 -3.67 4.81 28.69
CA LEU A 60 -4.10 4.14 27.47
C LEU A 60 -3.47 4.75 26.22
N GLN A 61 -3.44 6.09 26.13
CA GLN A 61 -2.77 6.79 25.03
C GLN A 61 -1.28 6.44 24.96
N GLY A 62 -0.57 6.41 26.09
CA GLY A 62 0.83 6.00 26.16
C GLY A 62 1.05 4.55 25.73
N PHE A 63 0.18 3.63 26.15
CA PHE A 63 0.24 2.23 25.72
C PHE A 63 0.04 2.09 24.20
N LEU A 64 -0.98 2.75 23.65
CA LEU A 64 -1.26 2.72 22.21
C LEU A 64 -0.12 3.33 21.39
N ALA A 65 0.46 4.44 21.84
CA ALA A 65 1.62 5.06 21.21
C ALA A 65 2.84 4.12 21.20
N LYS A 66 3.13 3.43 22.31
CA LYS A 66 4.20 2.42 22.38
C LYS A 66 3.94 1.27 21.40
N LYS A 67 2.71 0.75 21.35
CA LYS A 67 2.32 -0.31 20.40
C LYS A 67 2.43 0.15 18.93
N GLN A 68 2.14 1.42 18.64
CA GLN A 68 2.33 1.98 17.30
C GLN A 68 3.81 2.10 16.94
N LYS A 69 4.66 2.52 17.89
CA LYS A 69 6.12 2.64 17.70
C LYS A 69 6.80 1.30 17.52
N GLN A 70 6.34 0.24 18.19
CA GLN A 70 6.86 -1.12 18.02
C GLN A 70 6.49 -1.75 16.66
N ASN A 71 5.40 -1.28 16.04
CA ASN A 71 4.91 -1.81 14.77
C ASN A 71 5.65 -1.19 13.57
N ARG A 72 6.95 -1.48 13.46
CA ARG A 72 7.86 -0.95 12.43
C ARG A 72 8.64 -2.11 11.77
N PRO A 73 9.05 -1.96 10.49
CA PRO A 73 9.93 -2.93 9.83
C PRO A 73 11.34 -2.91 10.43
N ILE A 74 12.09 -4.00 10.24
CA ILE A 74 13.48 -4.09 10.70
C ILE A 74 14.38 -3.17 9.86
N PRO A 75 15.21 -2.33 10.49
CA PRO A 75 16.18 -1.49 9.80
C PRO A 75 17.21 -2.29 8.99
N GLN A 76 17.63 -1.75 7.86
CA GLN A 76 18.53 -2.45 6.93
C GLN A 76 19.88 -2.84 7.55
N TRP A 77 20.51 -1.94 8.32
CA TRP A 77 21.80 -2.21 8.96
C TRP A 77 21.76 -3.39 9.94
N ILE A 78 20.61 -3.70 10.54
CA ILE A 78 20.42 -4.88 11.38
C ILE A 78 20.46 -6.16 10.54
N ARG A 79 19.90 -6.12 9.32
CA ARG A 79 19.93 -7.24 8.37
C ARG A 79 21.33 -7.51 7.86
N MET A 80 22.18 -6.48 7.80
CA MET A 80 23.56 -6.56 7.36
C MET A 80 24.53 -6.99 8.46
N LYS A 81 24.10 -7.09 9.73
CA LYS A 81 24.97 -7.61 10.80
C LYS A 81 25.28 -9.08 10.60
N THR A 82 26.57 -9.42 10.60
CA THR A 82 27.08 -10.80 10.55
C THR A 82 26.55 -11.62 11.73
N GLY A 83 26.16 -12.87 11.48
CA GLY A 83 25.63 -13.79 12.49
C GLY A 83 24.18 -13.53 12.92
N ASN A 84 23.48 -12.53 12.34
CA ASN A 84 22.09 -12.25 12.66
C ASN A 84 21.12 -13.13 11.84
N LYS A 85 20.27 -13.89 12.53
CA LYS A 85 19.25 -14.76 11.90
C LYS A 85 17.91 -14.05 11.65
N VAL A 86 17.68 -12.86 12.22
CA VAL A 86 16.39 -12.17 12.15
C VAL A 86 16.20 -11.48 10.79
N ARG A 87 15.22 -11.94 9.99
CA ARG A 87 14.92 -11.39 8.65
C ARG A 87 13.73 -10.43 8.61
N TYR A 88 12.72 -10.67 9.44
CA TYR A 88 11.49 -9.87 9.53
C TYR A 88 11.06 -9.76 10.99
N ASN A 89 10.21 -8.76 11.30
CA ASN A 89 9.67 -8.58 12.64
C ASN A 89 8.47 -9.53 12.83
N SER A 90 8.70 -10.67 13.49
CA SER A 90 7.66 -11.67 13.77
C SER A 90 6.54 -11.16 14.68
N LYS A 91 6.81 -10.12 15.47
CA LYS A 91 5.83 -9.48 16.37
C LYS A 91 5.07 -8.33 15.71
N ARG A 92 5.29 -8.09 14.41
CA ARG A 92 4.58 -7.04 13.66
C ARG A 92 3.09 -7.37 13.58
N ARG A 93 2.23 -6.38 13.79
CA ARG A 93 0.77 -6.51 13.86
C ARG A 93 0.09 -5.83 12.69
N LEU A 94 -0.95 -6.45 12.13
CA LEU A 94 -1.90 -5.79 11.22
C LEU A 94 -3.20 -5.46 11.98
N TRP A 95 -3.72 -4.24 11.81
CA TRP A 95 -4.85 -3.71 12.57
C TRP A 95 -6.15 -4.54 12.42
N GLY A 96 -6.33 -5.19 11.27
CA GLY A 96 -7.49 -6.04 10.99
C GLY A 96 -7.34 -7.50 11.41
N ARG A 97 -6.12 -7.97 11.76
CA ARG A 97 -5.88 -9.38 12.10
C ARG A 97 -5.78 -9.62 13.60
N THR A 98 -5.12 -8.72 14.32
CA THR A 98 -4.88 -8.89 15.77
C THR A 98 -5.22 -7.60 16.50
N LYS A 99 -6.06 -7.71 17.53
CA LYS A 99 -6.43 -6.57 18.36
C LYS A 99 -5.32 -6.27 19.38
N PRO A 100 -5.00 -5.00 19.63
CA PRO A 100 -4.11 -4.64 20.73
C PRO A 100 -4.83 -5.01 22.03
N GLY A 101 -4.36 -6.06 22.70
CA GLY A 101 -4.86 -6.46 24.01
C GLY A 101 -4.75 -5.27 24.98
N LEU A 102 -5.89 -4.91 25.54
CA LEU A 102 -6.11 -3.92 26.58
C LEU A 102 -6.87 -4.59 27.70
#